data_AF-A0A379RYW2-F1
#
_entry.id   AF-A0A379RYW2-F1
#
_cell.length_a   1.000
_cell.length_b   1.000
_cell.length_c   1.000
_cell.angle_alpha   90.00
_cell.angle_beta   90.00
_cell.angle_gamma   90.00
#
_symmetry.space_group_name_H-M   'P 1'
#
loop_
_entity.id
_entity.type
_entity.pdbx_description
1 polymer ?
#
loop_
_entity_poly.entity_id
_entity_poly.type
_entity_poly.pdbx_seq_one_letter_code
_entity_poly.pdbx_strand_id
1 'polypeptide(L)'
;MRAITLANARKECDVLIVGRGGGSLEDLWSFNDERVARAIFASTIPVVSAVGHETDVTIADFVADLRAPTPSAAAEVVSRNQQELLRQMQTACQRLEMAMDYYLANRQRRFSQLYHRLQQQHPQLRLARQQTTLERLRQRMHLALENQLKQANQRQQRALQRLRQQNPQPRIHRAQSRIQQLEYRLAENFRARLSEQRERFGNTVTHLEAVSPLATLARGYSVSTATDGNVLKKVKQLKVGDMMTTRLKDGWVTSEVTAIKPVKKIRLG
;
A
#
# COMPACT_ATOMS: atom_id res chain seq x y z
N MET A 1 -78.37 73.48 -36.08
CA MET A 1 -78.14 74.47 -35.00
C MET A 1 -78.43 73.91 -33.61
N ARG A 2 -79.68 73.91 -33.12
CA ARG A 2 -80.01 73.54 -31.72
C ARG A 2 -79.50 72.16 -31.28
N ALA A 3 -79.53 71.16 -32.17
CA ALA A 3 -79.05 69.81 -31.87
C ALA A 3 -77.53 69.74 -31.62
N ILE A 4 -76.73 70.48 -32.39
CA ILE A 4 -75.26 70.52 -32.23
C ILE A 4 -74.89 71.21 -30.90
N THR A 5 -75.56 72.32 -30.59
CA THR A 5 -75.36 73.02 -29.32
C THR A 5 -75.76 72.15 -28.12
N LEU A 6 -76.87 71.40 -28.24
CA LEU A 6 -77.31 70.49 -27.19
C LEU A 6 -76.33 69.33 -26.99
N ALA A 7 -75.82 68.73 -28.08
CA ALA A 7 -74.84 67.64 -27.99
C ALA A 7 -73.53 68.10 -27.33
N ASN A 8 -73.04 69.30 -27.70
CA ASN A 8 -71.88 69.92 -27.06
C ASN A 8 -72.12 70.22 -25.57
N ALA A 9 -73.34 70.60 -25.18
CA ALA A 9 -73.69 70.84 -23.78
C ALA A 9 -73.76 69.53 -22.97
N ARG A 10 -74.26 68.44 -23.57
CA ARG A 10 -74.41 67.14 -22.92
C ARG A 10 -73.10 66.34 -22.84
N LYS A 11 -72.20 66.48 -23.82
CA LYS A 11 -70.93 65.73 -23.91
C LYS A 11 -71.09 64.20 -23.77
N GLU A 12 -72.17 63.67 -24.34
CA GLU A 12 -72.49 62.23 -24.30
C GLU A 12 -71.85 61.42 -25.44
N CYS A 13 -71.21 62.10 -26.40
CA CYS A 13 -70.63 61.47 -27.58
C CYS A 13 -69.24 62.04 -27.89
N ASP A 14 -68.36 61.17 -28.39
CA ASP A 14 -66.98 61.53 -28.73
C ASP A 14 -66.85 62.09 -30.15
N VAL A 15 -67.79 61.76 -31.04
CA VAL A 15 -67.85 62.24 -32.44
C VAL A 15 -69.31 62.46 -32.82
N LEU A 16 -69.58 63.54 -33.55
CA LEU A 16 -70.89 63.83 -34.14
C LEU A 16 -70.87 63.52 -35.64
N ILE A 17 -71.88 62.80 -36.13
CA ILE A 17 -72.10 62.63 -37.57
C ILE A 17 -73.30 63.49 -37.96
N VAL A 18 -73.05 64.50 -38.80
CA VAL A 18 -74.07 65.39 -39.34
C VAL A 18 -74.34 64.96 -40.78
N GLY A 19 -75.51 64.39 -41.03
CA GLY A 19 -75.87 63.93 -42.36
C GLY A 19 -77.37 63.88 -42.56
N ARG A 20 -77.76 63.44 -43.75
CA ARG A 20 -79.15 63.16 -44.10
C ARG A 20 -79.31 61.72 -44.61
N GLY A 21 -80.53 61.21 -44.53
CA GLY A 21 -80.92 60.02 -45.29
C GLY A 21 -81.11 60.35 -46.78
N GLY A 22 -81.51 59.35 -47.59
CA GLY A 22 -81.90 59.61 -48.98
C GLY A 22 -83.04 60.62 -49.06
N GLY A 23 -82.94 61.60 -49.96
CA GLY A 23 -83.88 62.73 -50.04
C GLY A 23 -83.62 63.62 -51.25
N SER A 24 -84.56 64.53 -51.51
CA SER A 24 -84.55 65.43 -52.67
C SER A 24 -83.46 66.50 -52.56
N LEU A 25 -83.23 67.30 -53.61
CA LEU A 25 -82.27 68.41 -53.56
C LEU A 25 -82.66 69.47 -52.51
N GLU A 26 -83.94 69.55 -52.15
CA GLU A 26 -84.48 70.52 -51.18
C GLU A 26 -83.99 70.23 -49.75
N ASP A 27 -83.80 68.96 -49.40
CA ASP A 27 -83.27 68.55 -48.10
C ASP A 27 -81.78 68.93 -47.94
N LEU A 28 -81.08 69.15 -49.05
CA LEU A 28 -79.68 69.57 -49.08
C LEU A 28 -79.54 71.04 -48.65
N TRP A 29 -80.56 71.88 -48.90
CA TRP A 29 -80.51 73.31 -48.64
C TRP A 29 -80.37 73.64 -47.15
N SER A 30 -80.92 72.79 -46.28
CA SER A 30 -80.81 72.92 -44.82
C SER A 30 -79.35 72.86 -44.32
N PHE A 31 -78.44 72.32 -45.12
CA PHE A 31 -77.01 72.21 -44.82
C PHE A 31 -76.15 73.28 -45.52
N ASN A 32 -76.77 74.13 -46.35
CA ASN A 32 -76.17 75.34 -46.95
C ASN A 32 -76.50 76.63 -46.18
N ASP A 33 -77.05 76.52 -44.97
CA ASP A 33 -77.29 77.67 -44.09
C ASP A 33 -76.00 78.03 -43.32
N GLU A 34 -75.57 79.29 -43.43
CA GLU A 34 -74.43 79.87 -42.71
C GLU A 34 -74.51 79.60 -41.20
N ARG A 35 -75.71 79.62 -40.62
CA ARG A 35 -75.91 79.37 -39.19
C ARG A 35 -75.50 77.94 -38.82
N VAL A 36 -75.85 76.96 -39.66
CA VAL A 36 -75.48 75.56 -39.43
C VAL A 36 -73.97 75.38 -39.56
N ALA A 37 -73.35 76.00 -40.57
CA ALA A 37 -71.90 75.99 -40.74
C ALA A 37 -71.17 76.59 -39.53
N ARG A 38 -71.62 77.76 -39.02
CA ARG A 38 -71.05 78.37 -37.82
C ARG A 38 -71.21 77.49 -36.57
N ALA A 39 -72.31 76.76 -36.43
CA ALA A 39 -72.48 75.80 -35.32
C ALA A 39 -71.57 74.58 -35.43
N ILE A 40 -71.32 74.09 -36.65
CA ILE A 40 -70.37 73.00 -36.87
C ILE A 40 -68.96 73.49 -36.51
N PHE A 41 -68.56 74.66 -37.00
CA PHE A 41 -67.26 75.26 -36.70
C PHE A 41 -67.03 75.49 -35.20
N ALA A 42 -68.07 75.94 -34.49
CA ALA A 42 -67.99 76.21 -33.05
C ALA A 42 -68.15 74.95 -32.18
N SER A 43 -68.32 73.77 -32.78
CA SER A 43 -68.45 72.52 -32.04
C SER A 43 -67.14 72.15 -31.35
N THR A 44 -67.21 71.74 -30.09
CA THR A 44 -66.06 71.18 -29.34
C THR A 44 -65.90 69.68 -29.55
N ILE A 45 -66.98 69.00 -29.93
CA ILE A 45 -66.97 67.59 -30.33
C ILE A 45 -66.68 67.53 -31.83
N PRO A 46 -65.71 66.70 -32.29
CA PRO A 46 -65.41 66.54 -33.72
C PRO A 46 -66.65 66.17 -34.54
N VAL A 47 -66.82 66.83 -35.69
CA VAL A 47 -67.99 66.67 -36.56
C VAL A 47 -67.60 66.07 -37.90
N VAL A 48 -68.23 64.97 -38.28
CA VAL A 48 -68.13 64.34 -39.60
C VAL A 48 -69.37 64.70 -40.42
N SER A 49 -69.19 65.38 -41.55
CA SER A 49 -70.28 65.64 -42.50
C SER A 49 -70.55 64.44 -43.39
N ALA A 50 -71.83 64.11 -43.55
CA ALA A 50 -72.34 62.98 -44.31
C ALA A 50 -73.63 63.38 -45.07
N VAL A 51 -73.61 64.56 -45.71
CA VAL A 51 -74.81 65.21 -46.28
C VAL A 51 -75.04 64.86 -47.77
N GLY A 52 -73.98 64.65 -48.56
CA GLY A 52 -74.10 64.45 -50.01
C GLY A 52 -73.04 63.53 -50.60
N HIS A 53 -73.36 62.95 -51.77
CA HIS A 53 -72.43 62.17 -52.59
C HIS A 53 -71.42 63.10 -53.29
N GLU A 54 -70.51 62.57 -54.10
CA GLU A 54 -69.35 63.30 -54.63
C GLU A 54 -69.68 64.62 -55.37
N THR A 55 -70.90 64.78 -55.91
CA THR A 55 -71.34 65.98 -56.67
C THR A 55 -72.04 67.05 -55.84
N ASP A 56 -72.56 66.72 -54.66
CA ASP A 56 -73.49 67.56 -53.89
C ASP A 56 -72.78 68.09 -52.63
N VAL A 57 -71.89 69.07 -52.81
CA VAL A 57 -71.12 69.66 -51.71
C VAL A 57 -71.87 70.84 -51.09
N THR A 58 -71.94 70.85 -49.76
CA THR A 58 -72.60 71.90 -48.97
C THR A 58 -71.61 72.71 -48.14
N ILE A 59 -72.03 73.88 -47.66
CA ILE A 59 -71.21 74.72 -46.75
C ILE A 59 -70.88 73.95 -45.46
N ALA A 60 -71.79 73.10 -44.97
CA ALA A 60 -71.53 72.22 -43.83
C ALA A 60 -70.36 71.25 -44.08
N ASP A 61 -70.21 70.72 -45.29
CA ASP A 61 -69.12 69.79 -45.64
C ASP A 61 -67.74 70.45 -45.56
N PHE A 62 -67.64 71.74 -45.91
CA PHE A 62 -66.38 72.49 -45.87
C PHE A 62 -65.93 72.85 -44.46
N VAL A 63 -66.87 72.89 -43.52
CA VAL A 63 -66.62 73.35 -42.15
C VAL A 63 -66.50 72.20 -41.16
N ALA A 64 -66.94 71.00 -41.54
CA ALA A 64 -66.76 69.78 -40.75
C ALA A 64 -65.29 69.32 -40.73
N ASP A 65 -64.91 68.58 -39.68
CA ASP A 65 -63.54 68.05 -39.50
C ASP A 65 -63.21 66.95 -40.52
N LEU A 66 -64.24 66.20 -40.94
CA LEU A 66 -64.12 65.17 -41.96
C LEU A 66 -65.39 65.11 -42.80
N ARG A 67 -65.24 64.86 -44.11
CA ARG A 67 -66.35 64.58 -45.01
C ARG A 67 -66.40 63.10 -45.34
N ALA A 68 -67.58 62.51 -45.25
CA ALA A 68 -67.91 61.18 -45.72
C ALA A 68 -69.08 61.26 -46.72
N PRO A 69 -69.13 60.38 -47.74
CA PRO A 69 -70.16 60.43 -48.78
C PRO A 69 -71.55 60.00 -48.28
N THR A 70 -71.62 59.19 -47.22
CA THR A 70 -72.87 58.71 -46.63
C THR A 70 -72.74 58.57 -45.11
N PRO A 71 -73.86 58.59 -44.35
CA PRO A 71 -73.82 58.37 -42.90
C PRO A 71 -73.20 57.03 -42.51
N SER A 72 -73.43 55.98 -43.33
CA SER A 72 -72.82 54.67 -43.12
C SER A 72 -71.29 54.70 -43.31
N ALA A 73 -70.80 55.44 -44.32
CA ALA A 73 -69.36 55.62 -44.52
C ALA A 73 -68.71 56.42 -43.38
N ALA A 74 -69.40 57.44 -42.85
CA ALA A 74 -68.94 58.17 -41.66
C ALA A 74 -68.81 57.23 -40.45
N ALA A 75 -69.84 56.41 -40.19
CA ALA A 75 -69.83 55.44 -39.10
C ALA A 75 -68.72 54.38 -39.28
N GLU A 76 -68.47 53.94 -40.51
CA GLU A 76 -67.40 52.98 -40.81
C GLU A 76 -66.01 53.56 -40.52
N VAL A 77 -65.74 54.80 -40.93
CA VAL A 77 -64.44 55.46 -40.66
C VAL A 77 -64.19 55.60 -39.16
N VAL A 78 -65.22 55.99 -38.40
CA VAL A 78 -65.13 56.11 -36.94
C VAL A 78 -64.94 54.72 -36.29
N SER A 79 -65.61 53.68 -36.79
CA SER A 79 -65.53 52.32 -36.23
C SER A 79 -64.23 51.57 -36.60
N ARG A 80 -63.64 51.81 -37.78
CA ARG A 80 -62.43 51.10 -38.25
C ARG A 80 -61.24 51.29 -37.32
N ASN A 81 -61.13 52.45 -36.66
CA ASN A 81 -60.02 52.75 -35.78
C ASN A 81 -59.96 51.82 -34.56
N GLN A 82 -61.12 51.43 -34.01
CA GLN A 82 -61.18 50.51 -32.87
C GLN A 82 -60.69 49.10 -33.23
N GLN A 83 -61.05 48.59 -34.41
CA GLN A 83 -60.64 47.26 -34.86
C GLN A 83 -59.13 47.17 -35.10
N GLU A 84 -58.54 48.21 -35.69
CA GLU A 84 -57.10 48.27 -35.92
C GLU A 84 -56.31 48.35 -34.61
N LEU A 85 -56.80 49.13 -33.62
CA LEU A 85 -56.16 49.22 -32.30
C LEU A 85 -56.20 47.87 -31.56
N LEU A 86 -57.32 47.14 -31.64
CA LEU A 86 -57.42 45.79 -31.07
C LEU A 86 -56.43 44.82 -31.73
N ARG A 87 -56.28 44.88 -33.06
CA ARG A 87 -55.32 44.06 -33.81
C ARG A 87 -53.88 44.37 -33.41
N GLN A 88 -53.54 45.63 -33.22
CA GLN A 88 -52.22 46.05 -32.74
C GLN A 88 -51.95 45.55 -31.32
N MET A 89 -52.93 45.65 -30.42
CA MET A 89 -52.82 45.15 -29.05
C MET A 89 -52.62 43.63 -29.01
N GLN A 90 -53.40 42.87 -29.79
CA GLN A 90 -53.24 41.42 -29.91
C GLN A 90 -51.85 41.03 -30.42
N THR A 91 -51.36 41.74 -31.44
CA THR A 91 -50.01 41.50 -31.99
C THR A 91 -48.92 41.80 -30.95
N ALA A 92 -49.07 42.88 -30.18
CA ALA A 92 -48.15 43.24 -29.11
C ALA A 92 -48.14 42.17 -27.99
N CYS A 93 -49.31 41.68 -27.57
CA CYS A 93 -49.44 40.59 -26.60
C CYS A 93 -48.76 39.31 -27.08
N GLN A 94 -49.01 38.88 -28.33
CA GLN A 94 -48.37 37.69 -28.90
C GLN A 94 -46.84 37.82 -28.96
N ARG A 95 -46.33 39.00 -29.33
CA ARG A 95 -44.88 39.27 -29.33
C ARG A 95 -44.28 39.23 -27.94
N LEU A 96 -44.99 39.75 -26.93
CA LEU A 96 -44.55 39.70 -25.54
C LEU A 96 -44.48 38.26 -25.04
N GLU A 97 -45.52 37.47 -25.32
CA GLU A 97 -45.61 36.05 -24.92
C GLU A 97 -44.44 35.24 -25.51
N MET A 98 -44.21 35.35 -26.82
CA MET A 98 -43.07 34.70 -27.48
C MET A 98 -41.71 35.16 -26.89
N ALA A 99 -41.55 36.43 -26.57
CA ALA A 99 -40.33 36.95 -25.96
C ALA A 99 -40.11 36.42 -24.54
N MET A 100 -41.19 36.29 -23.75
CA MET A 100 -41.15 35.72 -22.41
C MET A 100 -40.82 34.23 -22.43
N ASP A 101 -41.46 33.46 -23.30
CA ASP A 101 -41.17 32.04 -23.46
C ASP A 101 -39.71 31.81 -23.84
N TYR A 102 -39.21 32.60 -24.78
CA TYR A 102 -37.80 32.54 -25.17
C TYR A 102 -36.86 32.91 -24.01
N TYR A 103 -37.20 33.95 -23.25
CA TYR A 103 -36.42 34.38 -22.08
C TYR A 103 -36.36 33.27 -21.00
N LEU A 104 -37.49 32.68 -20.66
CA LEU A 104 -37.59 31.61 -19.67
C LEU A 104 -36.85 30.36 -20.13
N ALA A 105 -37.02 29.95 -21.39
CA ALA A 105 -36.31 28.80 -21.95
C ALA A 105 -34.79 28.97 -21.94
N ASN A 106 -34.29 30.19 -22.22
CA ASN A 106 -32.87 30.49 -22.14
C ASN A 106 -32.34 30.52 -20.71
N ARG A 107 -33.12 31.08 -19.76
CA ARG A 107 -32.77 31.06 -18.33
C ARG A 107 -32.71 29.63 -17.80
N GLN A 108 -33.68 28.80 -18.15
CA GLN A 108 -33.72 27.39 -17.74
C GLN A 108 -32.55 26.61 -18.32
N ARG A 109 -32.23 26.78 -19.61
CA ARG A 109 -31.03 26.16 -20.22
C ARG A 109 -29.75 26.57 -19.50
N ARG A 110 -29.57 27.87 -19.22
CA ARG A 110 -28.38 28.37 -18.52
C ARG A 110 -28.29 27.82 -17.10
N PHE A 111 -29.41 27.74 -16.38
CA PHE A 111 -29.47 27.12 -15.06
C PHE A 111 -29.07 25.65 -15.12
N SER A 112 -29.68 24.85 -16.00
CA SER A 112 -29.35 23.43 -16.16
C SER A 112 -27.88 23.20 -16.53
N GLN A 113 -27.30 24.05 -17.38
CA GLN A 113 -25.88 24.00 -17.71
C GLN A 113 -24.98 24.30 -16.51
N LEU A 114 -25.28 25.35 -15.75
CA LEU A 114 -24.52 25.69 -14.53
C LEU A 114 -24.67 24.62 -13.46
N TYR A 115 -25.88 24.10 -13.27
CA TYR A 115 -26.18 23.03 -12.33
C TYR A 115 -25.45 21.73 -12.68
N HIS A 116 -25.46 21.33 -13.96
CA HIS A 116 -24.68 20.18 -14.41
C HIS A 116 -23.18 20.38 -14.31
N ARG A 117 -22.65 21.58 -14.61
CA ARG A 117 -21.22 21.88 -14.38
C ARG A 117 -20.87 21.79 -12.90
N LEU A 118 -21.71 22.31 -12.02
CA LEU A 118 -21.52 22.23 -10.57
C LEU A 118 -21.56 20.78 -10.07
N GLN A 119 -22.52 19.97 -10.57
CA GLN A 119 -22.59 18.54 -10.25
C GLN A 119 -21.41 17.75 -10.79
N GLN A 120 -20.98 17.98 -12.03
CA GLN A 120 -19.80 17.33 -12.61
C GLN A 120 -18.52 17.74 -11.89
N GLN A 121 -18.46 18.96 -11.37
CA GLN A 121 -17.39 19.44 -10.52
C GLN A 121 -17.62 19.18 -9.03
N HIS A 122 -18.47 18.22 -8.63
CA HIS A 122 -18.78 17.95 -7.22
C HIS A 122 -17.47 17.92 -6.39
N PRO A 123 -17.18 18.99 -5.63
CA PRO A 123 -15.91 19.12 -4.94
C PRO A 123 -15.75 17.98 -3.95
N GLN A 124 -16.87 17.56 -3.35
CA GLN A 124 -16.97 16.43 -2.44
C GLN A 124 -16.54 15.10 -3.07
N LEU A 125 -16.95 14.79 -4.31
CA LEU A 125 -16.52 13.56 -4.99
C LEU A 125 -15.04 13.62 -5.40
N ARG A 126 -14.56 14.79 -5.83
CA ARG A 126 -13.13 15.00 -6.12
C ARG A 126 -12.28 14.88 -4.86
N LEU A 127 -12.72 15.48 -3.75
CA LEU A 127 -12.08 15.40 -2.44
C LEU A 127 -12.10 13.96 -1.91
N ALA A 128 -13.21 13.25 -2.01
CA ALA A 128 -13.29 11.85 -1.60
C ALA A 128 -12.35 10.95 -2.42
N ARG A 129 -12.25 11.17 -3.74
CA ARG A 129 -11.26 10.48 -4.60
C ARG A 129 -9.82 10.82 -4.23
N GLN A 130 -9.55 12.08 -3.91
CA GLN A 130 -8.21 12.51 -3.48
C GLN A 130 -7.83 11.94 -2.11
N GLN A 131 -8.78 11.92 -1.15
CA GLN A 131 -8.61 11.32 0.17
C GLN A 131 -8.31 9.82 0.06
N THR A 132 -9.12 9.07 -0.69
CA THR A 132 -8.88 7.64 -0.93
C THR A 132 -7.54 7.37 -1.63
N THR A 133 -7.14 8.23 -2.57
CA THR A 133 -5.82 8.14 -3.22
C THR A 133 -4.68 8.40 -2.24
N LEU A 134 -4.82 9.43 -1.39
CA LEU A 134 -3.85 9.75 -0.34
C LEU A 134 -3.71 8.61 0.67
N GLU A 135 -4.81 8.01 1.11
CA GLU A 135 -4.79 6.87 2.03
C GLU A 135 -4.09 5.67 1.43
N ARG A 136 -4.38 5.35 0.16
CA ARG A 136 -3.70 4.27 -0.56
C ARG A 136 -2.19 4.54 -0.67
N LEU A 137 -1.79 5.76 -1.05
CA LEU A 137 -0.37 6.12 -1.14
C LEU A 137 0.32 6.06 0.23
N ARG A 138 -0.35 6.51 1.29
CA ARG A 138 0.15 6.46 2.66
C ARG A 138 0.37 5.01 3.12
N GLN A 139 -0.59 4.12 2.88
CA GLN A 139 -0.45 2.69 3.19
C GLN A 139 0.71 2.06 2.42
N ARG A 140 0.84 2.37 1.11
CA ARG A 140 1.91 1.86 0.27
C ARG A 140 3.29 2.32 0.74
N MET A 141 3.42 3.58 1.14
CA MET A 141 4.63 4.15 1.73
C MET A 141 4.97 3.47 3.06
N HIS A 142 3.99 3.25 3.94
CA HIS A 142 4.19 2.61 5.23
C HIS A 142 4.74 1.19 5.06
N LEU A 143 4.11 0.38 4.18
CA LEU A 143 4.56 -0.98 3.88
C LEU A 143 5.96 -0.99 3.24
N ALA A 144 6.28 -0.03 2.37
CA ALA A 144 7.61 0.08 1.77
C ALA A 144 8.68 0.40 2.82
N LEU A 145 8.41 1.34 3.73
CA LEU A 145 9.31 1.69 4.83
C LEU A 145 9.53 0.52 5.79
N GLU A 146 8.46 -0.17 6.21
CA GLU A 146 8.57 -1.36 7.06
C GLU A 146 9.43 -2.45 6.42
N ASN A 147 9.21 -2.72 5.14
CA ASN A 147 10.00 -3.70 4.41
C ASN A 147 11.47 -3.28 4.28
N GLN A 148 11.74 -2.00 4.04
CA GLN A 148 13.09 -1.47 3.95
C GLN A 148 13.84 -1.57 5.29
N LEU A 149 13.17 -1.20 6.39
CA LEU A 149 13.73 -1.34 7.75
C LEU A 149 13.99 -2.81 8.11
N LYS A 150 13.05 -3.71 7.78
CA LYS A 150 13.22 -5.15 7.99
C LYS A 150 14.42 -5.70 7.22
N GLN A 151 14.58 -5.32 5.96
CA GLN A 151 15.73 -5.73 5.16
C GLN A 151 17.05 -5.16 5.70
N ALA A 152 17.07 -3.90 6.13
CA ALA A 152 18.24 -3.27 6.72
C ALA A 152 18.68 -4.00 8.01
N ASN A 153 17.72 -4.29 8.91
CA ASN A 153 17.98 -5.05 10.14
C ASN A 153 18.48 -6.46 9.85
N GLN A 154 17.91 -7.16 8.88
CA GLN A 154 18.39 -8.49 8.48
C GLN A 154 19.82 -8.45 7.92
N ARG A 155 20.16 -7.43 7.10
CA ARG A 155 21.52 -7.25 6.59
C ARG A 155 22.50 -7.00 7.73
N GLN A 156 22.15 -6.14 8.69
CA GLN A 156 22.96 -5.88 9.88
C GLN A 156 23.17 -7.14 10.71
N GLN A 157 22.10 -7.91 11.00
CA GLN A 157 22.19 -9.15 11.77
C GLN A 157 23.07 -10.19 11.08
N ARG A 158 22.95 -10.35 9.75
CA ARG A 158 23.82 -11.25 8.97
C ARG A 158 25.28 -10.81 9.03
N ALA A 159 25.56 -9.52 8.92
CA ALA A 159 26.92 -8.99 9.04
C ALA A 159 27.51 -9.25 10.44
N LEU A 160 26.73 -9.00 11.49
CA LEU A 160 27.13 -9.29 12.88
C LEU A 160 27.35 -10.79 13.12
N GLN A 161 26.50 -11.65 12.58
CA GLN A 161 26.70 -13.11 12.67
C GLN A 161 28.00 -13.54 11.97
N ARG A 162 28.27 -13.05 10.76
CA ARG A 162 29.52 -13.35 10.04
C ARG A 162 30.74 -12.88 10.83
N LEU A 163 30.69 -11.68 11.40
CA LEU A 163 31.75 -11.14 12.24
C LEU A 163 31.97 -12.00 13.50
N ARG A 164 30.89 -12.41 14.18
CA ARG A 164 30.98 -13.30 15.35
C ARG A 164 31.53 -14.68 15.01
N GLN A 165 31.17 -15.23 13.85
CA GLN A 165 31.69 -16.53 13.38
C GLN A 165 33.18 -16.46 13.03
N GLN A 166 33.67 -15.30 12.60
CA GLN A 166 35.09 -15.07 12.36
C GLN A 166 35.89 -14.89 13.66
N ASN A 167 35.27 -14.81 14.84
CA ASN A 167 35.99 -14.68 16.10
C ASN A 167 36.79 -15.98 16.40
N PRO A 168 38.13 -15.95 16.36
CA PRO A 168 38.94 -17.14 16.56
C PRO A 168 39.14 -17.48 18.04
N GLN A 169 38.80 -16.59 18.98
CA GLN A 169 39.05 -16.77 20.41
C GLN A 169 38.54 -18.10 20.99
N PRO A 170 37.28 -18.53 20.72
CA PRO A 170 36.80 -19.81 21.23
C PRO A 170 37.57 -21.01 20.64
N ARG A 171 38.00 -20.91 19.37
CA ARG A 171 38.82 -21.95 18.71
C ARG A 171 40.22 -22.01 19.33
N ILE A 172 40.81 -20.87 19.61
CA ILE A 172 42.12 -20.76 20.27
C ILE A 172 42.05 -21.33 21.68
N HIS A 173 41.06 -20.94 22.49
CA HIS A 173 40.88 -21.50 23.84
C HIS A 173 40.70 -23.02 23.81
N ARG A 174 39.86 -23.55 22.92
CA ARG A 174 39.70 -25.01 22.77
C ARG A 174 41.00 -25.70 22.37
N ALA A 175 41.78 -25.11 21.45
CA ALA A 175 43.06 -25.65 21.03
C ALA A 175 44.09 -25.64 22.18
N GLN A 176 44.15 -24.55 22.95
CA GLN A 176 45.02 -24.43 24.13
C GLN A 176 44.66 -25.47 25.20
N SER A 177 43.37 -25.64 25.54
CA SER A 177 42.94 -26.68 26.47
C SER A 177 43.23 -28.08 25.94
N ARG A 178 43.12 -28.30 24.61
CA ARG A 178 43.46 -29.58 23.97
C ARG A 178 44.95 -29.87 24.10
N ILE A 179 45.81 -28.87 23.90
CA ILE A 179 47.27 -28.99 24.07
C ILE A 179 47.58 -29.36 25.53
N GLN A 180 47.03 -28.64 26.51
CA GLN A 180 47.25 -28.95 27.94
C GLN A 180 46.83 -30.38 28.30
N GLN A 181 45.68 -30.85 27.79
CA GLN A 181 45.23 -32.23 28.00
C GLN A 181 46.16 -33.26 27.36
N LEU A 182 46.66 -32.98 26.16
CA LEU A 182 47.59 -33.87 25.46
C LEU A 182 48.95 -33.90 26.15
N GLU A 183 49.45 -32.76 26.62
CA GLU A 183 50.68 -32.67 27.41
C GLU A 183 50.58 -33.48 28.70
N TYR A 184 49.47 -33.34 29.45
CA TYR A 184 49.25 -34.13 30.66
C TYR A 184 49.21 -35.64 30.36
N ARG A 185 48.46 -36.04 29.32
CA ARG A 185 48.38 -37.46 28.90
C ARG A 185 49.73 -38.00 28.45
N LEU A 186 50.54 -37.19 27.76
CA LEU A 186 51.85 -37.59 27.29
C LEU A 186 52.80 -37.80 28.49
N ALA A 187 52.79 -36.88 29.46
CA ALA A 187 53.60 -36.98 30.66
C ALA A 187 53.26 -38.24 31.49
N GLU A 188 51.97 -38.52 31.68
CA GLU A 188 51.51 -39.71 32.39
C GLU A 188 51.88 -41.00 31.66
N ASN A 189 51.68 -41.07 30.34
CA ASN A 189 52.10 -42.23 29.55
C ASN A 189 53.62 -42.44 29.59
N PHE A 190 54.40 -41.35 29.52
CA PHE A 190 55.85 -41.44 29.64
C PHE A 190 56.29 -42.00 30.99
N ARG A 191 55.70 -41.50 32.08
CA ARG A 191 55.97 -42.00 33.45
C ARG A 191 55.61 -43.47 33.59
N ALA A 192 54.42 -43.86 33.15
CA ALA A 192 53.96 -45.25 33.20
C ALA A 192 54.90 -46.18 32.42
N ARG A 193 55.26 -45.81 31.18
CA ARG A 193 56.14 -46.61 30.33
C ARG A 193 57.56 -46.71 30.87
N LEU A 194 58.08 -45.64 31.47
CA LEU A 194 59.39 -45.65 32.12
C LEU A 194 59.38 -46.55 33.37
N SER A 195 58.31 -46.50 34.17
CA SER A 195 58.13 -47.36 35.34
C SER A 195 58.08 -48.83 34.93
N GLU A 196 57.28 -49.17 33.92
CA GLU A 196 57.17 -50.53 33.39
C GLU A 196 58.52 -51.04 32.87
N GLN A 197 59.28 -50.21 32.15
CA GLN A 197 60.61 -50.60 31.69
C GLN A 197 61.61 -50.80 32.84
N ARG A 198 61.55 -49.96 33.89
CA ARG A 198 62.39 -50.14 35.09
C ARG A 198 62.05 -51.44 35.83
N GLU A 199 60.77 -51.76 35.96
CA GLU A 199 60.32 -53.00 36.59
C GLU A 199 60.74 -54.24 35.78
N ARG A 200 60.54 -54.22 34.45
CA ARG A 200 61.02 -55.28 33.55
C ARG A 200 62.53 -55.46 33.66
N PHE A 201 63.29 -54.37 33.67
CA PHE A 201 64.74 -54.41 33.85
C PHE A 201 65.13 -55.04 35.19
N GLY A 202 64.50 -54.61 36.30
CA GLY A 202 64.70 -55.20 37.62
C GLY A 202 64.44 -56.71 37.63
N ASN A 203 63.33 -57.15 37.03
CA ASN A 203 63.00 -58.57 36.92
C ASN A 203 64.01 -59.35 36.07
N THR A 204 64.51 -58.78 34.97
CA THR A 204 65.57 -59.44 34.19
C THR A 204 66.88 -59.56 34.96
N VAL A 205 67.21 -58.58 35.81
CA VAL A 205 68.39 -58.65 36.69
C VAL A 205 68.21 -59.74 37.74
N THR A 206 67.05 -59.82 38.41
CA THR A 206 66.79 -60.88 39.39
C THR A 206 66.76 -62.27 38.77
N HIS A 207 66.22 -62.42 37.57
CA HIS A 207 66.32 -63.67 36.81
C HIS A 207 67.77 -64.02 36.46
N LEU A 208 68.58 -63.05 36.04
CA LEU A 208 70.00 -63.27 35.76
C LEU A 208 70.78 -63.71 37.01
N GLU A 209 70.47 -63.11 38.16
CA GLU A 209 71.04 -63.50 39.45
C GLU A 209 70.61 -64.91 39.89
N ALA A 210 69.34 -65.29 39.66
CA ALA A 210 68.82 -66.60 40.03
C ALA A 210 69.42 -67.76 39.21
N VAL A 211 69.87 -67.49 37.98
CA VAL A 211 70.52 -68.48 37.10
C VAL A 211 72.04 -68.41 37.20
N SER A 212 72.60 -67.51 38.02
CA SER A 212 74.04 -67.37 38.22
C SER A 212 74.59 -68.56 39.05
N PRO A 213 75.64 -69.25 38.57
CA PRO A 213 76.30 -70.36 39.28
C PRO A 213 76.78 -70.01 40.69
N LEU A 214 77.03 -68.72 40.95
CA LEU A 214 77.42 -68.19 42.26
C LEU A 214 76.29 -68.28 43.29
N ALA A 215 75.02 -68.14 42.88
CA ALA A 215 73.86 -68.24 43.77
C ALA A 215 73.61 -69.69 44.23
N THR A 216 73.90 -70.66 43.36
CA THR A 216 73.79 -72.09 43.67
C THR A 216 74.82 -72.55 44.69
N LEU A 217 76.05 -72.01 44.63
CA LEU A 217 77.11 -72.24 45.62
C LEU A 217 76.80 -71.57 46.98
N ALA A 218 76.08 -70.44 46.98
CA ALA A 218 75.69 -69.74 48.22
C ALA A 218 74.62 -70.48 49.05
N ARG A 219 73.85 -71.40 48.45
CA ARG A 219 72.81 -72.21 49.13
C ARG A 219 73.33 -73.49 49.81
N GLY A 220 74.64 -73.60 50.03
CA GLY A 220 75.24 -74.70 50.80
C GLY A 220 75.47 -75.99 50.02
N TYR A 221 75.34 -75.96 48.69
CA TYR A 221 75.70 -77.09 47.83
C TYR A 221 77.19 -77.08 47.51
N SER A 222 77.89 -78.14 47.93
CA SER A 222 79.31 -78.36 47.62
C SER A 222 79.47 -79.19 46.34
N VAL A 223 80.46 -78.87 45.51
CA VAL A 223 80.78 -79.67 44.33
C VAL A 223 81.99 -80.54 44.65
N SER A 224 81.83 -81.86 44.61
CA SER A 224 82.93 -82.81 44.82
C SER A 224 83.52 -83.28 43.49
N THR A 225 84.84 -83.19 43.34
CA THR A 225 85.64 -83.57 42.18
C THR A 225 86.65 -84.65 42.55
N ALA A 226 86.92 -85.57 41.61
CA ALA A 226 88.03 -86.52 41.72
C ALA A 226 89.38 -85.81 41.54
N THR A 227 90.50 -86.48 41.84
CA THR A 227 91.87 -86.00 41.56
C THR A 227 92.08 -85.60 40.09
N ASP A 228 91.32 -86.19 39.17
CA ASP A 228 91.40 -85.92 37.73
C ASP A 228 90.51 -84.72 37.28
N GLY A 229 89.91 -83.97 38.23
CA GLY A 229 89.06 -82.80 37.96
C GLY A 229 87.63 -83.12 37.52
N ASN A 230 87.28 -84.40 37.36
CA ASN A 230 85.92 -84.81 37.00
C ASN A 230 84.94 -84.70 38.18
N VAL A 231 83.76 -84.12 37.93
CA VAL A 231 82.71 -83.96 38.96
C VAL A 231 82.08 -85.32 39.29
N LEU A 232 82.13 -85.68 40.56
CA LEU A 232 81.60 -86.93 41.09
C LEU A 232 80.07 -86.83 41.24
N LYS A 233 79.34 -87.57 40.42
CA LYS A 233 77.86 -87.57 40.43
C LYS A 233 77.27 -88.87 40.99
N LYS A 234 78.04 -89.96 40.99
CA LYS A 234 77.58 -91.29 41.43
C LYS A 234 78.60 -91.95 42.35
N VAL A 235 78.10 -92.56 43.42
CA VAL A 235 78.91 -93.26 44.43
C VAL A 235 79.75 -94.42 43.86
N LYS A 236 79.33 -95.02 42.73
CA LYS A 236 80.09 -96.09 42.03
C LYS A 236 81.41 -95.63 41.39
N GLN A 237 81.65 -94.32 41.33
CA GLN A 237 82.84 -93.72 40.71
C GLN A 237 84.01 -93.59 41.68
N LEU A 238 83.84 -94.02 42.93
CA LEU A 238 84.84 -93.94 43.99
C LEU A 238 85.19 -95.35 44.49
N LYS A 239 86.43 -95.54 44.90
CA LYS A 239 86.91 -96.69 45.65
C LYS A 239 87.33 -96.25 47.05
N VAL A 240 87.34 -97.20 48.00
CA VAL A 240 87.84 -96.95 49.35
C VAL A 240 89.35 -96.70 49.27
N GLY A 241 89.81 -95.59 49.84
CA GLY A 241 91.18 -95.08 49.74
C GLY A 241 91.39 -93.98 48.67
N ASP A 242 90.38 -93.66 47.86
CA ASP A 242 90.51 -92.58 46.87
C ASP A 242 90.47 -91.19 47.54
N MET A 243 91.24 -90.25 47.00
CA MET A 243 91.23 -88.84 47.42
C MET A 243 90.24 -88.04 46.58
N MET A 244 89.40 -87.25 47.25
CA MET A 244 88.42 -86.36 46.61
C MET A 244 88.57 -84.92 47.10
N THR A 245 88.35 -83.97 46.21
CA THR A 245 88.35 -82.54 46.51
C THR A 245 86.91 -82.03 46.51
N THR A 246 86.51 -81.29 47.53
CA THR A 246 85.17 -80.71 47.63
C THR A 246 85.29 -79.20 47.72
N ARG A 247 84.65 -78.50 46.77
CA ARG A 247 84.59 -77.04 46.75
C ARG A 247 83.45 -76.55 47.63
N LEU A 248 83.79 -75.73 48.61
CA LEU A 248 82.88 -75.00 49.48
C LEU A 248 82.83 -73.52 49.06
N LYS A 249 81.96 -72.74 49.71
CA LYS A 249 81.75 -71.31 49.44
C LYS A 249 83.03 -70.48 49.55
N ASP A 250 83.94 -70.90 50.41
CA ASP A 250 85.11 -70.17 50.90
C ASP A 250 86.43 -70.94 50.74
N GLY A 251 86.43 -72.15 50.17
CA GLY A 251 87.66 -72.92 49.99
C GLY A 251 87.49 -74.30 49.38
N TRP A 252 88.59 -75.05 49.36
CA TRP A 252 88.66 -76.43 48.87
C TRP A 252 89.10 -77.35 50.01
N VAL A 253 88.39 -78.46 50.18
CA VAL A 253 88.71 -79.48 51.18
C VAL A 253 89.09 -80.78 50.47
N THR A 254 90.24 -81.34 50.82
CA THR A 254 90.67 -82.69 50.39
C THR A 254 90.25 -83.71 51.44
N SER A 255 89.55 -84.75 51.01
CA SER A 255 89.05 -85.83 51.87
C SER A 255 89.41 -87.19 51.27
N GLU A 256 89.73 -88.15 52.13
CA GLU A 256 89.95 -89.55 51.74
C GLU A 256 88.67 -90.37 51.97
N VAL A 257 88.34 -91.26 51.03
CA VAL A 257 87.15 -92.12 51.12
C VAL A 257 87.42 -93.31 52.04
N THR A 258 86.96 -93.24 53.29
CA THR A 258 87.16 -94.31 54.30
C THR A 258 86.16 -95.46 54.17
N ALA A 259 84.93 -95.21 53.72
CA ALA A 259 83.91 -96.24 53.54
C ALA A 259 82.84 -95.81 52.51
N ILE A 260 82.45 -96.74 51.64
CA ILE A 260 81.38 -96.50 50.65
C ILE A 260 80.15 -97.30 51.05
N LYS A 261 79.10 -96.61 51.51
CA LYS A 261 77.79 -97.21 51.79
C LYS A 261 76.80 -96.83 50.68
N PRO A 262 76.47 -97.73 49.74
CA PRO A 262 75.43 -97.46 48.77
C PRO A 262 74.06 -97.43 49.46
N VAL A 263 73.31 -96.35 49.25
CA VAL A 263 71.92 -96.26 49.72
C VAL A 263 71.07 -97.25 48.92
N LYS A 264 70.34 -98.14 49.60
CA LYS A 264 69.35 -99.01 48.97
C LYS A 264 68.30 -98.12 48.28
N LYS A 265 68.08 -98.34 46.98
CA LYS A 265 67.02 -97.68 46.21
C LYS A 265 65.68 -97.87 46.93
N ILE A 266 65.12 -96.79 47.47
CA ILE A 266 63.69 -96.70 47.78
C ILE A 266 62.99 -96.67 46.42
N ARG A 267 62.25 -97.74 46.07
CA ARG A 267 61.24 -97.68 45.01
C ARG A 267 60.13 -96.78 45.54
N LEU A 268 60.14 -95.51 45.15
CA LEU A 268 58.93 -94.69 45.18
C LEU A 268 58.12 -95.06 43.94
N GLY A 269 56.87 -95.48 44.15
CA GLY A 269 55.84 -95.54 43.12
C GLY A 269 55.32 -94.16 42.75
#